data_AF-A0A433A134-F1
#
_entry.id   AF-A0A433A134-F1
#
_cell.length_a   1.000
_cell.length_b   1.000
_cell.length_c   1.000
_cell.angle_alpha   90.00
_cell.angle_beta   90.00
_cell.angle_gamma   90.00
#
_symmetry.space_group_name_H-M   'P 1'
#
loop_
_entity.id
_entity.type
_entity.pdbx_description
1 polymer ?
#
loop_
_entity_poly.entity_id
_entity_poly.type
_entity_poly.pdbx_seq_one_letter_code
_entity_poly.pdbx_strand_id
1 'polypeptide(L)'
;MNEDYNNVTWDIPAATDAITPYDLSNDVDPLSSIGDEMAKSFAEISTQRIDADAEEIAAIVSPSSSRDVHPFASNSTSFDTTSPTMPSFYARPHPEPTYEAPKPMTITVMDPQKEVDGSTYMSYQVTTRTTLETFSSANTTVRRRFQDFLWLYGILNLEFPQCVVPPMPEKHRMDYLTGDRFSPEFIEKRRLSLQRFLQRVARHPVLQVSENLRVFLESREFVRIRLIFITSDSPSHPSRPPPPSPSKRKRKETHTLTRASINDKAARAKRDQSVFDNIGDVLLNAFAKIRKPEEKFVEMREGVDKLEENFNMVARLYTRISKRQSDLQQDYTDFAASVQGLGNLETGVTRQLTQFSETTSNYVNAMKKMSDREDLEYLSEIHEYLTYCNAVKVSD
;
A
#
# COMPACT_ATOMS: atom_id res chain seq x y z
N MET A 1 10.33 36.95 32.58
CA MET A 1 10.74 38.36 32.51
C MET A 1 9.80 39.04 31.54
N ASN A 2 8.82 39.75 32.08
CA ASN A 2 7.89 40.61 31.33
C ASN A 2 8.47 42.02 31.38
N GLU A 3 8.76 42.64 30.23
CA GLU A 3 8.85 44.10 30.11
C GLU A 3 8.35 44.53 28.70
N ASP A 4 7.12 45.06 28.71
CA ASP A 4 6.62 46.28 28.06
C ASP A 4 7.15 46.72 26.68
N TYR A 5 6.34 46.43 25.65
CA TYR A 5 6.48 46.90 24.26
C TYR A 5 5.46 47.99 23.88
N ASN A 6 5.25 48.99 24.74
CA ASN A 6 4.32 50.09 24.43
C ASN A 6 4.83 51.46 24.94
N ASN A 7 5.90 51.98 24.36
CA ASN A 7 6.09 53.43 24.25
C ASN A 7 7.19 53.79 23.23
N VAL A 8 6.83 53.97 21.95
CA VAL A 8 7.67 54.71 21.00
C VAL A 8 6.77 55.68 20.25
N THR A 9 6.83 56.95 20.65
CA THR A 9 6.28 58.10 19.93
C THR A 9 7.16 58.42 18.73
N TRP A 10 6.57 58.40 17.52
CA TRP A 10 7.24 58.81 16.30
C TRP A 10 7.10 60.32 16.11
N ASP A 11 8.13 61.09 16.46
CA ASP A 11 8.22 62.50 16.09
C ASP A 11 8.69 62.63 14.62
N ILE A 12 7.82 63.15 13.75
CA ILE A 12 8.15 63.51 12.37
C ILE A 12 8.39 65.03 12.33
N PRO A 13 9.60 65.52 11.99
CA PRO A 13 9.79 66.94 11.75
C PRO A 13 9.20 67.31 10.38
N ALA A 14 8.21 68.22 10.40
CA ALA A 14 7.79 68.93 9.21
C ALA A 14 8.90 69.93 8.81
N ALA A 15 9.54 69.71 7.66
CA ALA A 15 10.35 70.71 7.00
C ALA A 15 9.73 71.01 5.64
N THR A 16 9.08 72.18 5.62
CA THR A 16 8.64 72.95 4.46
C THR A 16 9.84 73.33 3.59
N ASP A 17 9.72 73.17 2.27
CA ASP A 17 10.07 74.23 1.32
C ASP A 17 9.53 73.93 -0.08
N ALA A 18 9.09 75.00 -0.74
CA ALA A 18 8.13 75.02 -1.83
C ALA A 18 8.70 74.59 -3.20
N ILE A 19 7.99 73.69 -3.90
CA ILE A 19 7.94 73.61 -5.37
C ILE A 19 6.48 73.33 -5.79
N THR A 20 6.05 74.06 -6.82
CA THR A 20 4.73 74.19 -7.47
C THR A 20 3.78 72.98 -7.48
N PRO A 21 2.44 73.18 -7.44
CA PRO A 21 1.48 72.09 -7.54
C PRO A 21 1.44 71.55 -8.98
N TYR A 22 1.91 70.33 -9.18
CA TYR A 22 1.55 69.51 -10.34
C TYR A 22 0.24 68.80 -10.01
N ASP A 23 -0.76 69.00 -10.87
CA ASP A 23 -2.08 68.38 -10.78
C ASP A 23 -1.97 66.89 -11.14
N LEU A 24 -2.02 66.03 -10.12
CA LEU A 24 -1.98 64.56 -10.24
C LEU A 24 -3.38 63.94 -10.33
N SER A 25 -4.40 64.69 -10.77
CA SER A 25 -5.77 64.15 -10.82
C SER A 25 -6.04 63.16 -11.97
N ASN A 26 -5.06 62.78 -12.80
CA ASN A 26 -5.31 61.87 -13.94
C ASN A 26 -4.21 60.85 -14.30
N ASP A 27 -3.17 60.64 -13.49
CA ASP A 27 -2.20 59.57 -13.78
C ASP A 27 -2.68 58.24 -13.19
N VAL A 28 -3.42 57.50 -14.02
CA VAL A 28 -3.68 56.06 -13.80
C VAL A 28 -2.35 55.34 -13.93
N ASP A 29 -1.80 54.88 -12.81
CA ASP A 29 -0.55 54.10 -12.78
C ASP A 29 -0.71 52.83 -13.63
N PRO A 30 -0.01 52.71 -14.78
CA PRO A 30 -0.18 51.60 -15.71
C PRO A 30 0.27 50.25 -15.13
N LEU A 31 0.96 50.24 -13.98
CA LEU A 31 1.38 49.01 -13.28
C LEU A 31 0.31 48.48 -12.30
N SER A 32 -0.62 49.33 -11.85
CA SER A 32 -1.73 48.90 -10.97
C SER A 32 -2.67 47.92 -11.68
N SER A 33 -2.93 48.13 -12.98
CA SER A 33 -3.78 47.27 -13.80
C SER A 33 -3.17 45.88 -14.02
N ILE A 34 -1.83 45.78 -14.10
CA ILE A 34 -1.13 44.50 -14.34
C ILE A 34 -1.13 43.64 -13.07
N GLY A 35 -0.95 44.26 -11.90
CA GLY A 35 -1.09 43.58 -10.61
C GLY A 35 -2.51 43.06 -10.38
N ASP A 36 -3.51 43.87 -10.70
CA ASP A 36 -4.92 43.48 -10.59
C ASP A 36 -5.33 42.40 -11.62
N GLU A 37 -4.81 42.44 -12.85
CA GLU A 37 -5.05 41.38 -13.84
C GLU A 37 -4.37 40.05 -13.48
N MET A 38 -3.14 40.10 -12.95
CA MET A 38 -2.46 38.89 -12.48
C MET A 38 -3.16 38.31 -11.24
N ALA A 39 -3.56 39.14 -10.28
CA ALA A 39 -4.31 38.71 -9.10
C ALA A 39 -5.68 38.13 -9.48
N LYS A 40 -6.37 38.74 -10.46
CA LYS A 40 -7.64 38.23 -10.99
C LYS A 40 -7.46 36.91 -11.73
N SER A 41 -6.47 36.78 -12.60
CA SER A 41 -6.24 35.51 -13.31
C SER A 41 -5.83 34.39 -12.37
N PHE A 42 -5.02 34.68 -11.35
CA PHE A 42 -4.65 33.72 -10.32
C PHE A 42 -5.85 33.31 -9.46
N ALA A 43 -6.69 34.27 -9.05
CA ALA A 43 -7.92 33.99 -8.34
C ALA A 43 -8.88 33.16 -9.18
N GLU A 44 -9.11 33.51 -10.46
CA GLU A 44 -10.00 32.78 -11.38
C GLU A 44 -9.53 31.34 -11.60
N ILE A 45 -8.24 31.13 -11.89
CA ILE A 45 -7.67 29.78 -12.09
C ILE A 45 -7.76 28.95 -10.82
N SER A 46 -7.53 29.57 -9.65
CA SER A 46 -7.65 28.90 -8.36
C SER A 46 -9.11 28.51 -8.05
N THR A 47 -10.08 29.42 -8.23
CA THR A 47 -11.50 29.12 -8.00
C THR A 47 -12.08 28.12 -8.99
N GLN A 48 -11.77 28.23 -10.29
CA GLN A 48 -12.28 27.30 -11.30
C GLN A 48 -11.80 25.86 -11.06
N ARG A 49 -10.57 25.67 -10.58
CA ARG A 49 -10.05 24.35 -10.21
C ARG A 49 -10.67 23.82 -8.92
N ILE A 50 -10.87 24.69 -7.92
CA ILE A 50 -11.48 24.30 -6.63
C ILE A 50 -12.94 23.90 -6.80
N ASP A 51 -13.73 24.63 -7.61
CA ASP A 51 -15.15 24.39 -7.80
C ASP A 51 -15.42 23.13 -8.63
N ALA A 52 -14.64 22.88 -9.69
CA ALA A 52 -14.73 21.66 -10.49
C ALA A 52 -14.43 20.40 -9.66
N ASP A 53 -13.43 20.48 -8.78
CA ASP A 53 -13.04 19.36 -7.92
C ASP A 53 -14.02 19.15 -6.74
N ALA A 54 -14.64 20.23 -6.23
CA ALA A 54 -15.63 20.14 -5.15
C ALA A 54 -16.91 19.43 -5.61
N GLU A 55 -17.36 19.70 -6.84
CA GLU A 55 -18.52 19.03 -7.45
C GLU A 55 -18.22 17.54 -7.74
N GLU A 56 -16.99 17.21 -8.16
CA GLU A 56 -16.55 15.82 -8.35
C GLU A 56 -16.35 15.07 -7.02
N ILE A 57 -15.85 15.73 -5.97
CA ILE A 57 -15.78 15.17 -4.61
C ILE A 57 -17.19 14.92 -4.07
N ALA A 58 -18.13 15.85 -4.26
CA ALA A 58 -19.52 15.67 -3.87
C ALA A 58 -20.20 14.52 -4.62
N ALA A 59 -19.90 14.34 -5.92
CA ALA A 59 -20.40 13.23 -6.73
C ALA A 59 -19.93 11.85 -6.23
N ILE A 60 -18.73 11.77 -5.66
CA ILE A 60 -18.14 10.51 -5.17
C ILE A 60 -18.60 10.22 -3.73
N VAL A 61 -18.93 11.24 -2.94
CA VAL A 61 -19.54 11.12 -1.60
C VAL A 61 -21.06 10.88 -1.68
N SER A 62 -21.67 11.00 -2.86
CA SER A 62 -23.11 10.79 -3.06
C SER A 62 -23.49 9.30 -3.05
N PRO A 63 -24.37 8.85 -2.13
CA PRO A 63 -24.78 7.45 -2.06
C PRO A 63 -25.74 7.11 -3.21
N SER A 64 -25.29 6.31 -4.16
CA SER A 64 -26.14 5.70 -5.17
C SER A 64 -26.85 4.46 -4.60
N SER A 65 -27.92 4.66 -3.83
CA SER A 65 -29.13 3.82 -3.86
C SER A 65 -30.12 4.26 -2.78
N SER A 66 -31.35 4.51 -3.23
CA SER A 66 -32.49 4.90 -2.42
C SER A 66 -32.89 3.75 -1.49
N ARG A 67 -32.61 3.87 -0.20
CA ARG A 67 -33.41 3.27 0.88
C ARG A 67 -33.47 4.24 2.05
N ASP A 68 -34.69 4.48 2.50
CA ASP A 68 -35.07 5.50 3.49
C ASP A 68 -34.22 5.45 4.76
N VAL A 69 -33.55 6.57 5.06
CA VAL A 69 -32.98 6.83 6.38
C VAL A 69 -33.33 8.26 6.77
N HIS A 70 -33.99 8.40 7.93
CA HIS A 70 -34.39 9.67 8.53
C HIS A 70 -33.18 10.58 8.83
N PRO A 71 -33.37 11.93 8.80
CA PRO A 71 -32.27 12.87 8.86
C PRO A 71 -31.69 12.98 10.29
N PHE A 72 -30.37 12.84 10.40
CA PHE A 72 -29.62 13.11 11.62
C PHE A 72 -29.46 14.63 11.76
N ALA A 73 -30.11 15.21 12.76
CA ALA A 73 -29.98 16.62 13.11
C ALA A 73 -28.57 16.90 13.62
N SER A 74 -27.97 17.97 13.11
CA SER A 74 -26.77 18.59 13.69
C SER A 74 -27.10 19.12 15.08
N ASN A 75 -26.31 18.74 16.08
CA ASN A 75 -26.07 19.60 17.23
C ASN A 75 -24.68 19.32 17.81
N SER A 76 -23.85 20.34 17.72
CA SER A 76 -22.59 20.49 18.45
C SER A 76 -22.93 20.77 19.91
N THR A 77 -22.42 19.98 20.86
CA THR A 77 -21.87 20.43 22.16
C THR A 77 -21.51 19.23 23.06
N SER A 78 -20.41 19.42 23.82
CA SER A 78 -19.90 18.64 24.96
C SER A 78 -19.40 17.21 24.72
N PHE A 79 -18.08 17.05 24.87
CA PHE A 79 -17.41 15.80 25.19
C PHE A 79 -17.93 15.28 26.54
N ASP A 80 -18.63 14.14 26.52
CA ASP A 80 -18.83 13.30 27.70
C ASP A 80 -18.23 11.91 27.42
N THR A 81 -17.44 11.46 28.39
CA THR A 81 -16.64 10.23 28.31
C THR A 81 -17.53 9.04 28.64
N THR A 82 -18.18 8.46 27.62
CA THR A 82 -18.70 7.09 27.70
C THR A 82 -18.41 6.38 26.38
N SER A 83 -17.54 5.37 26.43
CA SER A 83 -17.23 4.49 25.30
C SER A 83 -18.50 3.96 24.62
N PRO A 84 -18.55 3.89 23.28
CA PRO A 84 -19.67 3.22 22.62
C PRO A 84 -19.55 1.72 22.90
N THR A 85 -20.45 1.20 23.75
CA THR A 85 -20.66 -0.23 23.92
C THR A 85 -21.17 -0.81 22.60
N MET A 86 -20.32 -1.56 21.90
CA MET A 86 -20.75 -2.43 20.80
C MET A 86 -21.88 -3.34 21.30
N PRO A 87 -22.96 -3.57 20.54
CA PRO A 87 -24.01 -4.48 20.96
C PRO A 87 -23.40 -5.88 21.17
N SER A 88 -23.46 -6.34 22.42
CA SER A 88 -22.97 -7.64 22.84
C SER A 88 -23.85 -8.75 22.27
N PHE A 89 -23.47 -9.29 21.11
CA PHE A 89 -24.08 -10.49 20.53
C PHE A 89 -23.30 -11.77 20.84
N TYR A 90 -22.21 -11.70 21.61
CA TYR A 90 -21.41 -12.87 22.03
C TYR A 90 -22.09 -13.78 23.07
N ALA A 91 -23.36 -13.55 23.42
CA ALA A 91 -24.09 -14.33 24.40
C ALA A 91 -24.63 -15.66 23.85
N ARG A 92 -23.79 -16.45 23.15
CA ARG A 92 -24.03 -17.89 22.97
C ARG A 92 -22.77 -18.66 23.36
N PRO A 93 -22.88 -19.66 24.26
CA PRO A 93 -21.75 -20.48 24.65
C PRO A 93 -21.47 -21.51 23.55
N HIS A 94 -20.83 -21.07 22.47
CA HIS A 94 -19.96 -21.96 21.70
C HIS A 94 -18.63 -22.02 22.46
N PRO A 95 -17.96 -23.19 22.56
CA PRO A 95 -16.59 -23.21 23.03
C PRO A 95 -15.76 -22.43 22.01
N GLU A 96 -15.47 -21.16 22.32
CA GLU A 96 -14.45 -20.43 21.59
C GLU A 96 -13.17 -21.26 21.68
N PRO A 97 -12.43 -21.45 20.57
CA PRO A 97 -11.07 -21.92 20.70
C PRO A 97 -10.35 -20.97 21.66
N THR A 98 -10.01 -21.45 22.85
CA THR A 98 -9.25 -20.71 23.85
C THR A 98 -7.83 -20.51 23.33
N TYR A 99 -7.66 -19.54 22.45
CA TYR A 99 -6.34 -19.08 22.06
C TYR A 99 -5.78 -18.25 23.20
N GLU A 100 -4.63 -18.66 23.73
CA GLU A 100 -3.90 -17.81 24.66
C GLU A 100 -3.60 -16.46 23.99
N ALA A 101 -3.79 -15.37 24.74
CA ALA A 101 -3.49 -14.05 24.23
C ALA A 101 -2.02 -13.98 23.77
N PRO A 102 -1.72 -13.32 22.63
CA PRO A 102 -0.37 -13.23 22.12
C PRO A 102 0.54 -12.56 23.17
N LYS A 103 1.69 -13.16 23.43
CA LYS A 103 2.66 -12.61 24.39
C LYS A 103 3.36 -11.38 23.78
N PRO A 104 3.93 -10.47 24.59
CA PRO A 104 4.64 -9.31 24.05
C PRO A 104 5.82 -9.73 23.15
N MET A 105 5.70 -9.44 21.85
CA MET A 105 6.76 -9.57 20.86
C MET A 105 6.82 -8.31 20.02
N THR A 106 8.00 -7.69 19.95
CA THR A 106 8.28 -6.54 19.10
C THR A 106 9.31 -6.92 18.07
N ILE A 107 9.01 -6.68 16.80
CA ILE A 107 9.93 -6.90 15.69
C ILE A 107 10.18 -5.57 14.99
N THR A 108 11.44 -5.29 14.67
CA THR A 108 11.87 -4.13 13.87
C THR A 108 12.67 -4.59 12.65
N VAL A 109 12.37 -4.00 11.50
CA VAL A 109 13.02 -4.24 10.20
C VAL A 109 13.67 -2.94 9.77
N MET A 110 14.99 -2.91 9.76
CA MET A 110 15.80 -1.70 9.59
C MET A 110 17.02 -1.98 8.72
N ASP A 111 17.83 -0.93 8.52
CA ASP A 111 19.18 -1.02 7.95
C ASP A 111 19.24 -1.83 6.63
N PRO A 112 18.60 -1.34 5.56
CA PRO A 112 18.70 -1.99 4.26
C PRO A 112 20.17 -1.97 3.78
N GLN A 113 20.73 -3.14 3.47
CA GLN A 113 22.09 -3.26 2.96
C GLN A 113 22.14 -3.98 1.62
N LYS A 114 23.06 -3.51 0.77
CA LYS A 114 23.41 -4.16 -0.49
C LYS A 114 24.41 -5.28 -0.22
N GLU A 115 23.98 -6.51 -0.45
CA GLU A 115 24.82 -7.69 -0.33
C GLU A 115 25.10 -8.30 -1.71
N VAL A 116 26.29 -8.91 -1.84
CA VAL A 116 26.75 -9.59 -3.05
C VAL A 116 27.12 -11.02 -2.65
N ASP A 117 26.23 -11.96 -2.92
CA ASP A 117 26.48 -13.40 -2.80
C ASP A 117 25.89 -14.11 -4.02
N GLY A 118 26.75 -14.35 -5.03
CA GLY A 118 26.39 -14.82 -6.37
C GLY A 118 25.64 -13.78 -7.22
N SER A 119 24.55 -13.22 -6.71
CA SER A 119 23.76 -12.14 -7.31
C SER A 119 23.53 -11.02 -6.30
N THR A 120 23.48 -9.78 -6.76
CA THR A 120 23.24 -8.62 -5.88
C THR A 120 21.80 -8.61 -5.36
N TYR A 121 21.61 -8.49 -4.05
CA TYR A 121 20.29 -8.34 -3.42
C TYR A 121 20.31 -7.33 -2.26
N MET A 122 19.12 -6.91 -1.83
CA MET A 122 18.92 -6.13 -0.61
C MET A 122 18.60 -7.07 0.56
N SER A 123 19.31 -6.91 1.68
CA SER A 123 19.00 -7.54 2.96
C SER A 123 18.54 -6.50 3.97
N TYR A 124 17.79 -6.94 4.96
CA TYR A 124 17.26 -6.11 6.03
C TYR A 124 17.66 -6.70 7.38
N GLN A 125 18.04 -5.84 8.31
CA GLN A 125 18.25 -6.24 9.69
C GLN A 125 16.88 -6.43 10.36
N VAL A 126 16.62 -7.63 10.85
CA VAL A 126 15.43 -7.99 11.60
C VAL A 126 15.82 -8.18 13.05
N THR A 127 15.39 -7.28 13.92
CA THR A 127 15.61 -7.35 15.36
C THR A 127 14.31 -7.72 16.06
N THR A 128 14.35 -8.76 16.87
CA THR A 128 13.21 -9.29 17.61
C THR A 128 13.47 -9.15 19.10
N ARG A 129 12.49 -8.63 19.83
CA ARG A 129 12.42 -8.65 21.29
C ARG A 129 11.17 -9.39 21.73
N THR A 130 11.31 -10.41 22.56
CA THR A 130 10.18 -11.27 22.97
C THR A 130 10.36 -11.81 24.38
N THR A 131 9.25 -12.14 25.04
CA THR A 131 9.21 -12.85 26.33
C THR A 131 8.84 -14.33 26.18
N LEU A 132 8.80 -14.85 24.95
CA LEU A 132 8.48 -16.25 24.68
C LEU A 132 9.67 -17.16 25.01
N GLU A 133 9.43 -18.15 25.87
CA GLU A 133 10.43 -19.16 26.27
C GLU A 133 10.88 -20.08 25.13
N THR A 134 10.12 -20.13 24.04
CA THR A 134 10.51 -20.89 22.84
C THR A 134 11.72 -20.28 22.13
N PHE A 135 12.00 -18.99 22.36
CA PHE A 135 13.16 -18.30 21.79
C PHE A 135 14.41 -18.54 22.63
N SER A 136 15.54 -18.77 21.96
CA SER A 136 16.83 -19.00 22.61
C SER A 136 17.33 -17.76 23.33
N SER A 137 16.88 -16.56 22.92
CA SER A 137 17.26 -15.30 23.52
C SER A 137 16.12 -14.28 23.45
N ALA A 138 15.98 -13.47 24.51
CA ALA A 138 14.95 -12.44 24.57
C ALA A 138 15.14 -11.33 23.52
N ASN A 139 16.38 -11.15 23.04
CA ASN A 139 16.73 -10.23 21.96
C ASN A 139 17.58 -10.97 20.92
N THR A 140 17.10 -10.98 19.68
CA THR A 140 17.82 -11.60 18.57
C THR A 140 17.85 -10.66 17.38
N THR A 141 18.95 -10.68 16.64
CA THR A 141 19.12 -9.88 15.43
C THR A 141 19.68 -10.77 14.32
N VAL A 142 18.99 -10.78 13.18
CA VAL A 142 19.36 -11.54 11.98
C VAL A 142 19.23 -10.68 10.74
N ARG A 143 19.89 -11.05 9.63
CA ARG A 143 19.67 -10.42 8.33
C ARG A 143 18.85 -11.34 7.43
N ARG A 144 17.90 -10.76 6.70
CA ARG A 144 16.99 -11.48 5.79
C ARG A 144 16.83 -10.72 4.47
N ARG A 145 16.83 -11.44 3.35
CA ARG A 145 16.49 -10.87 2.04
C ARG A 145 15.01 -11.02 1.76
N PHE A 146 14.45 -10.19 0.87
CA PHE A 146 13.02 -10.23 0.51
C PHE A 146 12.48 -11.65 0.20
N GLN A 147 13.27 -12.48 -0.50
CA GLN A 147 12.86 -13.84 -0.85
C GLN A 147 12.67 -14.75 0.38
N ASP A 148 13.32 -14.46 1.50
CA ASP A 148 13.17 -15.21 2.74
C ASP A 148 11.81 -14.91 3.39
N PHE A 149 11.37 -13.65 3.31
CA PHE A 149 10.03 -13.26 3.77
C PHE A 149 8.94 -13.90 2.90
N LEU A 150 9.14 -13.99 1.58
CA LEU A 150 8.21 -14.70 0.70
C LEU A 150 8.12 -16.20 1.04
N TRP A 151 9.25 -16.82 1.40
CA TRP A 151 9.23 -18.19 1.91
C TRP A 151 8.45 -18.30 3.23
N LEU A 152 8.69 -17.38 4.18
CA LEU A 152 7.98 -17.37 5.45
C LEU A 152 6.47 -17.21 5.23
N TYR A 153 6.06 -16.29 4.36
CA TYR A 153 4.67 -16.11 3.98
C TYR A 153 4.07 -17.40 3.39
N GLY A 154 4.77 -18.03 2.44
CA GLY A 154 4.30 -19.27 1.81
C GLY A 154 4.16 -20.44 2.80
N ILE A 155 5.16 -20.64 3.69
CA ILE A 155 5.10 -21.74 4.65
C ILE A 155 4.04 -21.51 5.74
N LEU A 156 3.82 -20.25 6.17
CA LEU A 156 2.73 -19.94 7.10
C LEU A 156 1.35 -20.19 6.49
N ASN A 157 1.16 -19.89 5.19
CA ASN A 157 -0.10 -20.21 4.50
C ASN A 157 -0.32 -21.73 4.38
N LEU A 158 0.75 -22.50 4.21
CA LEU A 158 0.68 -23.96 4.13
C LEU A 158 0.42 -24.60 5.51
N GLU A 159 1.07 -24.09 6.56
CA GLU A 159 0.98 -24.61 7.94
C GLU A 159 -0.34 -24.23 8.61
N PHE A 160 -0.90 -23.05 8.29
CA PHE A 160 -2.10 -22.49 8.91
C PHE A 160 -3.16 -22.08 7.86
N PRO A 161 -3.74 -23.02 7.09
CA PRO A 161 -4.72 -22.70 6.05
C PRO A 161 -6.01 -22.04 6.58
N GLN A 162 -6.30 -22.20 7.88
CA GLN A 162 -7.44 -21.57 8.56
C GLN A 162 -7.15 -20.13 9.05
N CYS A 163 -5.91 -19.66 8.94
CA CYS A 163 -5.52 -18.32 9.36
C CYS A 163 -5.32 -17.42 8.15
N VAL A 164 -5.87 -16.20 8.20
CA VAL A 164 -5.59 -15.17 7.20
C VAL A 164 -4.20 -14.61 7.47
N VAL A 165 -3.19 -15.23 6.84
CA VAL A 165 -1.80 -14.78 6.93
C VAL A 165 -1.69 -13.38 6.34
N PRO A 166 -1.10 -12.39 7.05
CA PRO A 166 -0.95 -11.04 6.53
C PRO A 166 -0.28 -11.07 5.14
N PRO A 167 -0.92 -10.52 4.11
CA PRO A 167 -0.44 -10.65 2.74
C PRO A 167 0.89 -9.91 2.59
N MET A 168 1.81 -10.53 1.88
CA MET A 168 3.04 -9.86 1.47
C MET A 168 2.73 -8.89 0.32
N PRO A 169 3.35 -7.70 0.27
CA PRO A 169 3.27 -6.84 -0.90
C PRO A 169 3.73 -7.63 -2.13
N GLU A 170 2.86 -7.77 -3.13
CA GLU A 170 3.16 -8.54 -4.34
C GLU A 170 4.45 -8.07 -5.00
N LYS A 171 5.20 -9.04 -5.54
CA LYS A 171 6.48 -8.86 -6.24
C LYS A 171 6.43 -7.84 -7.40
N HIS A 172 5.24 -7.56 -7.96
CA HIS A 172 5.01 -6.70 -9.13
C HIS A 172 3.88 -5.67 -8.94
N ARG A 173 3.48 -5.34 -7.71
CA ARG A 173 2.57 -4.18 -7.46
C ARG A 173 3.29 -2.99 -6.83
N MET A 174 4.61 -2.94 -7.02
CA MET A 174 5.38 -1.73 -6.80
C MET A 174 5.65 -1.04 -8.14
N ASP A 175 4.88 -1.36 -9.19
CA ASP A 175 4.98 -0.78 -10.53
C ASP A 175 4.61 0.72 -10.55
N TYR A 176 4.05 1.25 -9.46
CA TYR A 176 3.83 2.69 -9.28
C TYR A 176 5.12 3.46 -8.96
N LEU A 177 6.24 2.76 -8.70
CA LEU A 177 7.56 3.36 -8.59
C LEU A 177 8.24 3.21 -9.94
N THR A 178 8.25 4.30 -10.70
CA THR A 178 8.99 4.50 -11.94
C THR A 178 10.51 4.47 -11.67
N GLY A 179 11.04 3.38 -11.11
CA GLY A 179 12.38 3.37 -10.52
C GLY A 179 13.04 2.01 -10.43
N ASP A 180 14.37 2.04 -10.34
CA ASP A 180 15.23 0.89 -10.13
C ASP A 180 14.83 0.14 -8.83
N ARG A 181 14.92 -1.19 -8.82
CA ARG A 181 14.72 -2.05 -7.64
C ARG A 181 15.67 -1.75 -6.47
N PHE A 182 16.63 -0.87 -6.69
CA PHE A 182 17.59 -0.36 -5.73
C PHE A 182 17.39 1.13 -5.41
N SER A 183 16.31 1.77 -5.88
CA SER A 183 15.99 3.14 -5.50
C SER A 183 15.69 3.23 -3.99
N PRO A 184 16.09 4.32 -3.33
CA PRO A 184 15.87 4.48 -1.90
C PRO A 184 14.37 4.45 -1.54
N GLU A 185 13.51 5.00 -2.38
CA GLU A 185 12.05 5.00 -2.20
C GLU A 185 11.48 3.57 -2.23
N PHE A 186 11.95 2.76 -3.19
CA PHE A 186 11.54 1.38 -3.31
C PHE A 186 12.03 0.52 -2.15
N ILE A 187 13.29 0.71 -1.74
CA ILE A 187 13.88 0.01 -0.60
C ILE A 187 13.11 0.33 0.68
N GLU A 188 12.78 1.61 0.91
CA GLU A 188 12.08 2.05 2.11
C GLU A 188 10.63 1.59 2.13
N LYS A 189 9.90 1.72 1.01
CA LYS A 189 8.52 1.21 0.90
C LYS A 189 8.45 -0.30 1.16
N ARG A 190 9.42 -1.06 0.61
CA ARG A 190 9.53 -2.49 0.90
C ARG A 190 9.84 -2.74 2.38
N ARG A 191 10.80 -2.02 2.98
CA ARG A 191 11.15 -2.17 4.39
C ARG A 191 9.94 -1.94 5.31
N LEU A 192 9.17 -0.88 5.07
CA LEU A 192 7.92 -0.58 5.80
C LEU A 192 6.90 -1.72 5.70
N SER A 193 6.71 -2.27 4.49
CA SER A 193 5.76 -3.36 4.32
C SER A 193 6.23 -4.67 4.98
N LEU A 194 7.52 -4.98 4.91
CA LEU A 194 8.14 -6.09 5.66
C LEU A 194 7.99 -5.93 7.18
N GLN A 195 8.18 -4.69 7.67
CA GLN A 195 7.98 -4.33 9.08
C GLN A 195 6.55 -4.64 9.51
N ARG A 196 5.55 -4.17 8.77
CA ARG A 196 4.14 -4.38 9.10
C ARG A 196 3.75 -5.85 9.00
N PHE A 197 4.23 -6.57 8.00
CA PHE A 197 4.03 -8.02 7.87
C PHE A 197 4.47 -8.76 9.14
N LEU A 198 5.73 -8.61 9.55
CA LEU A 198 6.25 -9.29 10.74
C LEU A 198 5.56 -8.83 12.02
N GLN A 199 5.25 -7.54 12.14
CA GLN A 199 4.50 -7.02 13.27
C GLN A 199 3.08 -7.60 13.38
N ARG A 200 2.37 -7.81 12.25
CA ARG A 200 1.04 -8.44 12.26
C ARG A 200 1.13 -9.92 12.60
N VAL A 201 2.11 -10.64 12.05
CA VAL A 201 2.39 -12.05 12.39
C VAL A 201 2.72 -12.19 13.88
N ALA A 202 3.54 -11.29 14.44
CA ALA A 202 3.92 -11.29 15.84
C ALA A 202 2.76 -10.99 16.80
N ARG A 203 1.69 -10.34 16.35
CA ARG A 203 0.48 -10.06 17.15
C ARG A 203 -0.60 -11.12 16.99
N HIS A 204 -0.43 -12.08 16.08
CA HIS A 204 -1.42 -13.11 15.84
C HIS A 204 -1.19 -14.29 16.80
N PRO A 205 -2.19 -14.70 17.61
CA PRO A 205 -2.00 -15.70 18.67
C PRO A 205 -1.49 -17.06 18.14
N VAL A 206 -2.01 -17.50 17.00
CA VAL A 206 -1.58 -18.76 16.36
C VAL A 206 -0.23 -18.63 15.63
N LEU A 207 -0.05 -17.61 14.78
CA LEU A 207 1.17 -17.49 13.97
C LEU A 207 2.41 -17.12 14.80
N GLN A 208 2.25 -16.39 15.92
CA GLN A 208 3.35 -15.95 16.78
C GLN A 208 4.18 -17.11 17.33
N VAL A 209 3.56 -18.27 17.56
CA VAL A 209 4.22 -19.45 18.15
C VAL A 209 4.73 -20.45 17.10
N SER A 210 4.60 -20.13 15.81
CA SER A 210 5.08 -20.99 14.71
C SER A 210 6.59 -21.26 14.82
N GLU A 211 6.97 -22.52 14.63
CA GLU A 211 8.37 -22.95 14.50
C GLU A 211 9.06 -22.24 13.35
N ASN A 212 8.39 -22.12 12.20
CA ASN A 212 8.93 -21.49 11.00
C ASN A 212 9.22 -20.00 11.22
N LEU A 213 8.33 -19.30 11.96
CA LEU A 213 8.57 -17.92 12.36
C LEU A 213 9.80 -17.81 13.26
N ARG A 214 9.91 -18.65 14.29
CA ARG A 214 11.05 -18.61 15.21
C ARG A 214 12.37 -18.91 14.50
N VAL A 215 12.42 -19.94 13.65
CA VAL A 215 13.60 -20.25 12.82
C VAL A 215 13.95 -19.06 11.93
N PHE A 216 12.95 -18.41 11.32
CA PHE A 216 13.15 -17.20 10.53
C PHE A 216 13.70 -16.03 11.37
N LEU A 217 13.34 -15.89 12.64
CA LEU A 217 13.79 -14.77 13.48
C LEU A 217 15.12 -15.02 14.22
N GLU A 218 15.49 -16.29 14.46
CA GLU A 218 16.71 -16.61 15.23
C GLU A 218 17.86 -17.19 14.41
N SER A 219 17.57 -17.94 13.34
CA SER A 219 18.60 -18.76 12.70
C SER A 219 19.63 -17.93 11.92
N ARG A 220 20.92 -18.14 12.18
CA ARG A 220 22.00 -17.58 11.36
C ARG A 220 22.19 -18.34 10.03
N GLU A 221 21.76 -19.59 9.99
CA GLU A 221 21.90 -20.51 8.85
C GLU A 221 20.57 -20.75 8.11
N PHE A 222 19.69 -19.75 8.11
CA PHE A 222 18.34 -19.83 7.57
C PHE A 222 18.31 -20.32 6.11
N VAL A 223 19.27 -19.90 5.29
CA VAL A 223 19.37 -20.32 3.87
C VAL A 223 19.50 -21.83 3.73
N ARG A 224 20.31 -22.48 4.59
CA ARG A 224 20.48 -23.93 4.59
C ARG A 224 19.21 -24.64 5.06
N ILE A 225 18.59 -24.13 6.12
CA ILE A 225 17.34 -24.70 6.65
C ILE A 225 16.24 -24.65 5.59
N ARG A 226 16.08 -23.51 4.92
CA ARG A 226 15.14 -23.34 3.80
C ARG A 226 15.37 -24.36 2.69
N LEU A 227 16.63 -24.60 2.31
CA LEU A 227 16.98 -25.56 1.27
C LEU A 227 16.59 -26.99 1.68
N ILE A 228 16.79 -27.38 2.94
CA ILE A 228 16.39 -28.69 3.45
C ILE A 228 14.88 -28.89 3.29
N PHE A 229 14.06 -27.92 3.72
CA PHE A 229 12.60 -27.97 3.59
C PHE A 229 12.14 -28.11 2.13
N ILE A 230 12.78 -27.40 1.19
CA ILE A 230 12.47 -27.52 -0.25
C ILE A 230 12.85 -28.91 -0.78
N THR A 231 13.94 -29.51 -0.30
CA THR A 231 14.40 -30.84 -0.76
C THR A 231 13.66 -32.01 -0.12
N SER A 232 13.10 -31.83 1.08
CA SER A 232 12.37 -32.88 1.81
C SER A 232 10.95 -33.10 1.30
N ASP A 233 10.36 -32.14 0.60
CA ASP A 233 8.98 -32.22 0.08
C ASP A 233 8.91 -32.76 -1.37
N SER A 234 9.96 -33.44 -1.83
CA SER A 234 9.87 -34.22 -3.06
C SER A 234 9.20 -35.55 -2.75
N PRO A 235 7.98 -35.85 -3.24
CA PRO A 235 7.40 -37.18 -3.07
C PRO A 235 8.36 -38.17 -3.73
N SER A 236 8.71 -39.20 -2.97
CA SER A 236 9.56 -40.30 -3.40
C SER A 236 8.90 -41.04 -4.57
N HIS A 237 9.13 -40.55 -5.78
CA HIS A 237 8.90 -41.35 -6.97
C HIS A 237 9.95 -42.46 -6.99
N PRO A 238 9.56 -43.75 -7.08
CA PRO A 238 10.53 -44.82 -7.25
C PRO A 238 11.29 -44.58 -8.55
N SER A 239 12.61 -44.58 -8.43
CA SER A 239 13.65 -44.65 -9.46
C SER A 239 13.11 -44.87 -10.87
N ARG A 240 12.93 -43.79 -11.64
CA ARG A 240 12.77 -43.90 -13.08
C ARG A 240 14.10 -44.43 -13.65
N PRO A 241 14.12 -45.53 -14.42
CA PRO A 241 15.34 -46.01 -15.03
C PRO A 241 15.86 -44.96 -16.04
N PRO A 242 17.18 -44.89 -16.27
CA PRO A 242 17.77 -43.89 -17.15
C PRO A 242 17.23 -44.03 -18.58
N PRO A 243 17.07 -42.91 -19.32
CA PRO A 243 16.66 -42.98 -20.72
C PRO A 243 17.73 -43.72 -21.54
N PRO A 244 17.33 -44.52 -22.54
CA PRO A 244 18.29 -45.17 -23.41
C PRO A 244 19.04 -44.12 -24.24
N SER A 245 20.36 -44.30 -24.34
CA SER A 245 21.29 -43.51 -25.14
C SER A 245 20.88 -43.50 -26.62
N PRO A 246 21.17 -42.43 -27.39
CA PRO A 246 20.67 -42.29 -28.75
C PRO A 246 21.39 -43.24 -29.70
N SER A 247 20.65 -44.24 -30.21
CA SER A 247 21.11 -45.08 -31.32
C SER A 247 21.11 -44.28 -32.62
N LYS A 248 22.25 -44.38 -33.33
CA LYS A 248 22.62 -43.69 -34.56
C LYS A 248 21.52 -43.73 -35.63
N ARG A 249 21.15 -42.54 -36.12
CA ARG A 249 20.44 -42.34 -37.39
C ARG A 249 21.21 -43.04 -38.51
N LYS A 250 20.56 -43.98 -39.22
CA LYS A 250 20.98 -44.41 -40.55
C LYS A 250 19.84 -44.19 -41.56
N ARG A 251 20.30 -43.66 -42.68
CA ARG A 251 19.66 -43.07 -43.86
C ARG A 251 18.53 -43.90 -44.49
N LYS A 252 17.60 -43.14 -45.08
CA LYS A 252 16.47 -43.55 -45.94
C LYS A 252 16.88 -44.46 -47.10
N GLU A 253 15.99 -45.38 -47.47
CA GLU A 253 15.77 -45.79 -48.86
C GLU A 253 14.31 -46.23 -49.06
N THR A 254 13.79 -45.85 -50.22
CA THR A 254 12.43 -46.01 -50.74
C THR A 254 12.31 -47.28 -51.60
N HIS A 255 11.18 -48.00 -51.58
CA HIS A 255 10.42 -48.34 -52.80
C HIS A 255 9.13 -49.18 -52.55
N THR A 256 8.02 -48.61 -53.03
CA THR A 256 6.88 -49.17 -53.82
C THR A 256 6.02 -50.40 -53.43
N LEU A 257 4.70 -50.13 -53.55
CA LEU A 257 3.59 -50.94 -54.10
C LEU A 257 3.02 -52.11 -53.26
N THR A 258 1.73 -52.07 -52.88
CA THR A 258 0.60 -52.62 -53.68
C THR A 258 -0.74 -52.52 -52.89
N ARG A 259 -1.80 -52.31 -53.66
CA ARG A 259 -3.25 -52.16 -53.40
C ARG A 259 -3.94 -53.42 -52.83
N ALA A 260 -4.90 -53.25 -51.92
CA ALA A 260 -6.25 -53.88 -51.99
C ALA A 260 -7.15 -53.41 -50.83
N SER A 261 -8.43 -53.25 -51.15
CA SER A 261 -9.54 -52.80 -50.31
C SER A 261 -10.34 -54.01 -49.83
N ILE A 262 -10.72 -54.09 -48.55
CA ILE A 262 -11.96 -54.77 -48.09
C ILE A 262 -12.48 -54.02 -46.86
N ASN A 263 -13.77 -53.70 -46.92
CA ASN A 263 -14.61 -53.12 -45.89
C ASN A 263 -15.17 -54.27 -45.05
N ASP A 264 -15.13 -54.22 -43.72
CA ASP A 264 -16.00 -55.07 -42.90
C ASP A 264 -16.44 -54.40 -41.60
N LYS A 265 -17.72 -54.63 -41.32
CA LYS A 265 -18.53 -53.97 -40.30
C LYS A 265 -18.38 -54.63 -38.93
N ALA A 266 -18.63 -53.80 -37.93
CA ALA A 266 -19.27 -54.12 -36.64
C ALA A 266 -18.45 -54.82 -35.55
N ALA A 267 -18.75 -54.34 -34.34
CA ALA A 267 -18.39 -54.86 -33.01
C ALA A 267 -16.93 -54.65 -32.58
N ARG A 268 -16.69 -53.54 -31.85
CA ARG A 268 -16.14 -53.55 -30.47
C ARG A 268 -15.80 -52.12 -30.03
N ALA A 269 -16.79 -51.41 -29.51
CA ALA A 269 -16.60 -50.17 -28.77
C ALA A 269 -17.44 -50.23 -27.47
N LYS A 270 -16.95 -50.97 -26.47
CA LYS A 270 -17.38 -50.89 -25.07
C LYS A 270 -16.20 -51.30 -24.18
N ARG A 271 -15.92 -50.46 -23.17
CA ARG A 271 -14.71 -50.37 -22.32
C ARG A 271 -13.63 -49.56 -23.04
N ASP A 272 -13.45 -48.27 -22.80
CA ASP A 272 -13.10 -47.64 -21.52
C ASP A 272 -13.56 -46.18 -21.45
N GLN A 273 -14.84 -45.94 -21.11
CA GLN A 273 -15.34 -44.57 -20.91
C GLN A 273 -16.04 -44.36 -19.57
N SER A 274 -16.23 -45.42 -18.78
CA SER A 274 -17.04 -45.37 -17.54
C SER A 274 -16.24 -45.09 -16.26
N VAL A 275 -14.92 -44.92 -16.32
CA VAL A 275 -14.08 -44.70 -15.13
C VAL A 275 -13.76 -43.23 -14.90
N PHE A 276 -13.72 -42.42 -15.97
CA PHE A 276 -13.51 -40.97 -15.87
C PHE A 276 -14.79 -40.20 -15.56
N ASP A 277 -15.93 -40.65 -16.10
CA ASP A 277 -17.23 -39.99 -15.85
C ASP A 277 -17.66 -40.10 -14.37
N ASN A 278 -17.34 -41.23 -13.70
CA ASN A 278 -17.63 -41.42 -12.27
C ASN A 278 -16.74 -40.59 -11.34
N ILE A 279 -15.53 -40.21 -11.75
CA ILE A 279 -14.65 -39.33 -10.96
C ILE A 279 -15.13 -37.88 -11.07
N GLY A 280 -15.61 -37.49 -12.26
CA GLY A 280 -16.25 -36.20 -12.50
C GLY A 280 -17.50 -36.01 -11.64
N ASP A 281 -18.36 -37.03 -11.54
CA ASP A 281 -19.59 -36.94 -10.74
C ASP A 281 -19.36 -37.01 -9.23
N VAL A 282 -18.29 -37.68 -8.77
CA VAL A 282 -17.91 -37.68 -7.35
C VAL A 282 -17.24 -36.35 -6.97
N LEU A 283 -16.47 -35.72 -7.88
CA LEU A 283 -15.92 -34.38 -7.66
C LEU A 283 -17.00 -33.30 -7.77
N LEU A 284 -17.92 -33.38 -8.73
CA LEU A 284 -19.03 -32.43 -8.88
C LEU A 284 -20.05 -32.53 -7.75
N ASN A 285 -20.25 -33.72 -7.17
CA ASN A 285 -21.08 -33.89 -5.97
C ASN A 285 -20.35 -33.51 -4.66
N ALA A 286 -19.02 -33.55 -4.62
CA ALA A 286 -18.24 -33.02 -3.49
C ALA A 286 -18.25 -31.48 -3.43
N PHE A 287 -18.45 -30.82 -4.58
CA PHE A 287 -18.71 -29.37 -4.70
C PHE A 287 -20.20 -29.04 -4.86
N ALA A 288 -21.11 -29.98 -4.55
CA ALA A 288 -22.53 -29.68 -4.49
C ALA A 288 -22.77 -28.74 -3.30
N LYS A 289 -22.77 -27.43 -3.61
CA LYS A 289 -23.30 -26.30 -2.83
C LYS A 289 -23.41 -26.59 -1.34
N ILE A 290 -22.43 -26.08 -0.58
CA ILE A 290 -22.57 -25.87 0.87
C ILE A 290 -23.99 -25.39 1.14
N ARG A 291 -24.76 -26.29 1.75
CA ARG A 291 -26.20 -26.15 1.94
C ARG A 291 -26.41 -25.11 3.03
N LYS A 292 -26.60 -23.87 2.58
CA LYS A 292 -26.70 -22.63 3.37
C LYS A 292 -25.35 -22.28 4.03
N PRO A 293 -24.58 -21.31 3.51
CA PRO A 293 -23.45 -20.78 4.25
C PRO A 293 -23.95 -20.31 5.63
N GLU A 294 -23.18 -20.57 6.69
CA GLU A 294 -23.56 -20.10 8.02
C GLU A 294 -23.67 -18.57 7.99
N GLU A 295 -24.74 -18.04 8.56
CA GLU A 295 -25.08 -16.60 8.54
C GLU A 295 -23.90 -15.73 8.96
N LYS A 296 -23.11 -16.17 9.95
CA LYS A 296 -21.91 -15.48 10.42
C LYS A 296 -20.84 -15.26 9.34
N PHE A 297 -20.64 -16.22 8.43
CA PHE A 297 -19.64 -16.10 7.36
C PHE A 297 -20.16 -15.20 6.24
N VAL A 298 -21.47 -15.21 6.00
CA VAL A 298 -22.11 -14.27 5.07
C VAL A 298 -21.96 -12.84 5.58
N GLU A 299 -22.28 -12.58 6.85
CA GLU A 299 -22.11 -11.27 7.47
C GLU A 299 -20.64 -10.83 7.50
N MET A 300 -19.71 -11.74 7.79
CA MET A 300 -18.28 -11.45 7.76
C MET A 300 -17.83 -11.04 6.35
N ARG A 301 -18.25 -11.78 5.32
CA ARG A 301 -17.93 -11.47 3.92
C ARG A 301 -18.52 -10.12 3.50
N GLU A 302 -19.78 -9.85 3.82
CA GLU A 302 -20.42 -8.55 3.55
C GLU A 302 -19.67 -7.40 4.25
N GLY A 303 -19.22 -7.63 5.49
CA GLY A 303 -18.40 -6.67 6.23
C GLY A 303 -17.05 -6.40 5.55
N VAL A 304 -16.38 -7.45 5.06
CA VAL A 304 -15.11 -7.33 4.32
C VAL A 304 -15.32 -6.63 2.97
N ASP A 305 -16.41 -6.93 2.25
CA ASP A 305 -16.77 -6.28 1.00
C ASP A 305 -16.94 -4.77 1.20
N LYS A 306 -17.74 -4.38 2.20
CA LYS A 306 -17.96 -2.97 2.54
C LYS A 306 -16.66 -2.27 2.97
N LEU A 307 -15.80 -2.97 3.72
CA LEU A 307 -14.51 -2.43 4.13
C LEU A 307 -13.58 -2.21 2.93
N GLU A 308 -13.56 -3.14 1.97
CA GLU A 308 -12.80 -3.00 0.74
C GLU A 308 -13.29 -1.81 -0.10
N GLU A 309 -14.61 -1.66 -0.26
CA GLU A 309 -15.21 -0.50 -0.94
C GLU A 309 -14.78 0.83 -0.30
N ASN A 310 -14.84 0.90 1.04
CA ASN A 310 -14.38 2.07 1.79
C ASN A 310 -12.89 2.36 1.58
N PHE A 311 -12.02 1.35 1.62
CA PHE A 311 -10.59 1.55 1.38
C PHE A 311 -10.29 1.95 -0.07
N ASN A 312 -10.99 1.39 -1.05
CA ASN A 312 -10.89 1.82 -2.45
C ASN A 312 -11.31 3.29 -2.62
N MET A 313 -12.39 3.70 -1.94
CA MET A 313 -12.85 5.07 -1.92
C MET A 313 -11.81 6.02 -1.31
N VAL A 314 -11.25 5.66 -0.14
CA VAL A 314 -10.18 6.42 0.52
C VAL A 314 -8.94 6.51 -0.37
N ALA A 315 -8.52 5.42 -1.02
CA ALA A 315 -7.38 5.44 -1.93
C ALA A 315 -7.60 6.39 -3.12
N ARG A 316 -8.80 6.37 -3.75
CA ARG A 316 -9.15 7.28 -4.85
C ARG A 316 -9.21 8.74 -4.41
N LEU A 317 -9.75 9.01 -3.22
CA LEU A 317 -9.75 10.37 -2.64
C LEU A 317 -8.32 10.84 -2.42
N TYR A 318 -7.48 9.99 -1.84
CA TYR A 318 -6.08 10.30 -1.59
C TYR A 318 -5.31 10.65 -2.87
N THR A 319 -5.46 9.86 -3.94
CA THR A 319 -4.82 10.16 -5.24
C THR A 319 -5.21 11.54 -5.77
N ARG A 320 -6.48 11.94 -5.61
CA ARG A 320 -6.94 13.28 -6.02
C ARG A 320 -6.37 14.38 -5.14
N ILE A 321 -6.34 14.19 -3.82
CA ILE A 321 -5.73 15.12 -2.87
C ILE A 321 -4.23 15.31 -3.17
N SER A 322 -3.51 14.21 -3.38
CA SER A 322 -2.09 14.22 -3.75
C SER A 322 -1.84 15.00 -5.04
N LYS A 323 -2.67 14.77 -6.08
CA LYS A 323 -2.59 15.54 -7.33
C LYS A 323 -2.79 17.04 -7.09
N ARG A 324 -3.82 17.42 -6.33
CA ARG A 324 -4.08 18.83 -6.00
C ARG A 324 -2.94 19.45 -5.19
N GLN A 325 -2.37 18.72 -4.24
CA GLN A 325 -1.19 19.17 -3.49
C GLN A 325 0.01 19.39 -4.41
N SER A 326 0.22 18.52 -5.41
CA SER A 326 1.26 18.69 -6.43
C SER A 326 1.03 19.92 -7.30
N ASP A 327 -0.21 20.17 -7.73
CA ASP A 327 -0.55 21.36 -8.51
C ASP A 327 -0.29 22.64 -7.69
N LEU A 328 -0.71 22.65 -6.42
CA LEU A 328 -0.47 23.76 -5.50
C LEU A 328 1.04 23.99 -5.23
N GLN A 329 1.83 22.92 -5.11
CA GLN A 329 3.29 23.00 -5.01
C GLN A 329 3.89 23.72 -6.23
N GLN A 330 3.38 23.41 -7.43
CA GLN A 330 3.83 24.05 -8.67
C GLN A 330 3.46 25.55 -8.68
N ASP A 331 2.22 25.89 -8.33
CA ASP A 331 1.76 27.29 -8.28
C ASP A 331 2.61 28.13 -7.31
N TYR A 332 2.92 27.60 -6.12
CA TYR A 332 3.80 28.29 -5.17
C TYR A 332 5.25 28.38 -5.64
N THR A 333 5.72 27.43 -6.44
CA THR A 333 7.05 27.48 -7.05
C THR A 333 7.14 28.61 -8.06
N ASP A 334 6.14 28.72 -8.93
CA ASP A 334 6.06 29.76 -9.96
C ASP A 334 5.86 31.16 -9.33
N PHE A 335 5.08 31.22 -8.24
CA PHE A 335 4.91 32.43 -7.46
C PHE A 335 6.22 32.87 -6.78
N ALA A 336 6.95 31.95 -6.13
CA ALA A 336 8.24 32.26 -5.53
C ALA A 336 9.26 32.77 -6.57
N ALA A 337 9.30 32.15 -7.75
CA ALA A 337 10.15 32.58 -8.85
C ALA A 337 9.79 33.99 -9.35
N SER A 338 8.48 34.28 -9.46
CA SER A 338 7.97 35.59 -9.88
C SER A 338 8.35 36.69 -8.87
N VAL A 339 8.19 36.44 -7.56
CA VAL A 339 8.58 37.38 -6.50
C VAL A 339 10.10 37.59 -6.46
N GLN A 340 10.87 36.53 -6.69
CA GLN A 340 12.33 36.66 -6.83
C GLN A 340 12.71 37.54 -8.01
N GLY A 341 12.03 37.39 -9.15
CA GLY A 341 12.21 38.23 -10.33
C GLY A 341 11.92 39.70 -10.03
N LEU A 342 10.82 39.99 -9.31
CA LEU A 342 10.49 41.35 -8.88
C LEU A 342 11.54 41.94 -7.93
N GLY A 343 12.06 41.12 -7.01
CA GLY A 343 13.13 41.54 -6.10
C GLY A 343 14.40 42.01 -6.83
N ASN A 344 14.70 41.43 -8.00
CA ASN A 344 15.84 41.82 -8.82
C ASN A 344 15.62 43.18 -9.53
N LEU A 345 14.37 43.61 -9.70
CA LEU A 345 14.01 44.87 -10.37
C LEU A 345 13.82 46.01 -9.34
N GLU A 346 13.22 45.71 -8.20
CA GLU A 346 12.82 46.70 -7.19
C GLU A 346 13.86 46.88 -6.06
N THR A 347 14.80 47.80 -6.27
CA THR A 347 15.94 48.05 -5.37
C THR A 347 15.56 48.50 -3.95
N GLY A 348 14.38 49.10 -3.77
CA GLY A 348 13.92 49.59 -2.46
C GLY A 348 13.46 48.50 -1.49
N VAL A 349 13.07 47.33 -2.02
CA VAL A 349 12.46 46.23 -1.25
C VAL A 349 13.04 44.84 -1.60
N THR A 350 14.14 44.80 -2.36
CA THR A 350 14.81 43.56 -2.81
C THR A 350 14.99 42.53 -1.68
N ARG A 351 15.45 42.97 -0.50
CA ARG A 351 15.73 42.07 0.62
C ARG A 351 14.48 41.36 1.12
N GLN A 352 13.39 42.10 1.28
CA GLN A 352 12.11 41.59 1.75
C GLN A 352 11.51 40.62 0.73
N LEU A 353 11.55 40.97 -0.56
CA LEU A 353 11.05 40.13 -1.64
C LEU A 353 11.86 38.83 -1.78
N THR A 354 13.19 38.91 -1.68
CA THR A 354 14.06 37.73 -1.71
C THR A 354 13.83 36.83 -0.49
N GLN A 355 13.65 37.39 0.69
CA GLN A 355 13.34 36.60 1.88
C GLN A 355 11.98 35.90 1.75
N PHE A 356 11.00 36.58 1.15
CA PHE A 356 9.67 36.03 0.93
C PHE A 356 9.68 34.88 -0.09
N SER A 357 10.36 35.03 -1.23
CA SER A 357 10.49 33.98 -2.25
C SER A 357 11.21 32.75 -1.68
N GLU A 358 12.27 32.95 -0.89
CA GLU A 358 12.98 31.87 -0.20
C GLU A 358 12.08 31.14 0.80
N THR A 359 11.33 31.90 1.61
CA THR A 359 10.38 31.32 2.58
C THR A 359 9.28 30.52 1.87
N THR A 360 8.78 31.02 0.75
CA THR A 360 7.78 30.32 -0.08
C THR A 360 8.37 29.03 -0.67
N SER A 361 9.61 29.07 -1.15
CA SER A 361 10.33 27.88 -1.64
C SER A 361 10.54 26.83 -0.53
N ASN A 362 10.86 27.28 0.69
CA ASN A 362 10.97 26.41 1.85
C ASN A 362 9.62 25.77 2.23
N TYR A 363 8.53 26.52 2.12
CA TYR A 363 7.17 25.98 2.32
C TYR A 363 6.82 24.91 1.28
N VAL A 364 7.10 25.13 0.00
CA VAL A 364 6.92 24.12 -1.06
C VAL A 364 7.70 22.84 -0.74
N ASN A 365 8.96 22.98 -0.33
CA ASN A 365 9.79 21.83 0.05
C ASN A 365 9.21 21.06 1.25
N ALA A 366 8.62 21.76 2.23
CA ALA A 366 7.94 21.13 3.35
C ALA A 366 6.67 20.39 2.93
N MET A 367 5.85 20.99 2.04
CA MET A 367 4.67 20.33 1.47
C MET A 367 5.05 19.06 0.70
N LYS A 368 6.11 19.12 -0.12
CA LYS A 368 6.59 17.97 -0.86
C LYS A 368 7.01 16.82 0.06
N LYS A 369 7.82 17.12 1.09
CA LYS A 369 8.21 16.13 2.10
C LYS A 369 7.01 15.52 2.84
N MET A 370 5.98 16.31 3.10
CA MET A 370 4.75 15.83 3.73
C MET A 370 4.01 14.86 2.80
N SER A 371 3.78 15.23 1.54
CA SER A 371 3.15 14.38 0.53
C SER A 371 3.92 13.06 0.34
N ASP A 372 5.25 13.13 0.21
CA ASP A 372 6.10 11.94 0.06
C ASP A 372 5.96 11.00 1.26
N ARG A 373 5.85 11.54 2.49
CA ARG A 373 5.65 10.73 3.70
C ARG A 373 4.27 10.10 3.76
N GLU A 374 3.23 10.84 3.40
CA GLU A 374 1.86 10.32 3.34
C GLU A 374 1.74 9.19 2.31
N ASP A 375 2.40 9.31 1.16
CA ASP A 375 2.45 8.27 0.12
C ASP A 375 3.10 6.98 0.63
N LEU A 376 4.22 7.13 1.36
CA LEU A 376 5.00 6.01 1.88
C LEU A 376 4.33 5.32 3.08
N GLU A 377 3.76 6.10 4.01
CA GLU A 377 3.18 5.59 5.25
C GLU A 377 1.70 5.24 5.07
N TYR A 378 0.87 6.21 4.71
CA TYR A 378 -0.60 6.10 4.75
C TYR A 378 -1.16 5.34 3.56
N LEU A 379 -0.87 5.77 2.33
CA LEU A 379 -1.42 5.12 1.13
C LEU A 379 -0.97 3.65 1.03
N SER A 380 0.28 3.39 1.41
CA SER A 380 0.83 2.04 1.53
C SER A 380 0.02 1.15 2.48
N GLU A 381 -0.43 1.67 3.63
CA GLU A 381 -1.28 0.92 4.57
C GLU A 381 -2.66 0.62 4.01
N ILE A 382 -3.28 1.59 3.33
CA ILE A 382 -4.58 1.39 2.68
C ILE A 382 -4.49 0.26 1.65
N HIS A 383 -3.44 0.23 0.83
CA HIS A 383 -3.22 -0.86 -0.12
C HIS A 383 -2.96 -2.22 0.55
N GLU A 384 -2.28 -2.24 1.69
CA GLU A 384 -2.12 -3.47 2.48
C GLU A 384 -3.45 -3.98 3.02
N TYR A 385 -4.31 -3.11 3.55
CA TYR A 385 -5.65 -3.50 4.00
C TYR A 385 -6.53 -4.01 2.86
N LEU A 386 -6.47 -3.39 1.67
CA LEU A 386 -7.14 -3.92 0.47
C LEU A 386 -6.63 -5.33 0.12
N THR A 387 -5.34 -5.56 0.27
CA THR A 387 -4.76 -6.90 0.04
C THR A 387 -5.23 -7.89 1.12
N TYR A 388 -5.41 -7.43 2.36
CA TYR A 388 -5.93 -8.24 3.45
C TYR A 388 -7.39 -8.65 3.20
N CYS A 389 -8.23 -7.72 2.73
CA CYS A 389 -9.61 -8.01 2.33
C CYS A 389 -9.64 -9.10 1.25
N ASN A 390 -8.76 -9.01 0.25
CA ASN A 390 -8.62 -10.04 -0.78
C ASN A 390 -8.15 -11.38 -0.22
N ALA A 391 -7.22 -11.40 0.74
CA ALA A 391 -6.75 -12.64 1.36
C ALA A 391 -7.89 -13.37 2.10
N VAL A 392 -8.73 -12.64 2.84
CA VAL A 392 -9.92 -13.21 3.50
C VAL A 392 -10.85 -13.87 2.48
N LYS A 393 -11.11 -13.19 1.36
CA LYS A 393 -12.03 -13.68 0.30
C LYS A 393 -11.55 -14.93 -0.43
N VAL A 394 -10.25 -15.20 -0.44
CA VAL A 394 -9.65 -16.41 -1.04
C VAL A 394 -9.66 -17.59 -0.07
N SER A 395 -9.71 -17.32 1.24
CA SER A 395 -9.80 -18.33 2.30
C SER A 395 -11.22 -18.87 2.54
N ASP A 396 -12.26 -18.12 2.12
CA ASP A 396 -13.68 -18.52 2.10
C ASP A 396 -14.08 -19.17 0.76
#